data_AF-A0ABD5W8Y9-F1
#
_entry.id   AF-A0ABD5W8Y9-F1
#
_cell.length_a   1.000
_cell.length_b   1.000
_cell.length_c   1.000
_cell.angle_alpha   90.00
_cell.angle_beta   90.00
_cell.angle_gamma   90.00
#
_symmetry.space_group_name_H-M   'P 1'
#
loop_
_entity.id
_entity.type
_entity.pdbx_description
1 polymer ?
#
loop_
_entity_poly.entity_id
_entity_poly.type
_entity_poly.pdbx_seq_one_letter_code
_entity_poly.pdbx_strand_id
1 'polypeptide(L)'
;MSLVAGCSGPAHTGEVIRKILDERSERLAVGRVDVVRELQFPNGAPVDESDCCDLRTFLAVASSVGSRYGAYSGYRVLHESRPEKREQLLSEPNVDPMDPEGTLLGPWVLTGEGVADLEETLSQSSADLELQDNGDNFAPFVLTGSVVDGNRRRAVAEAVTRILSFKDGLRPERQAISVVAGLSSDIVAATEAVAALGGEDEPREMDMQDVQYGLSQLSWRRILPGLGGEVVSKVVAALLDAQERLSKAEVAELAGCSTRSLSTAANEQRFAELESAGLLVREDRGSGKATLWRLCLPFRTERHDDELLPRMLVDQETTATGGEWHLSNAVTEVLLTSADEYGVEYGFEFGGAVARAAFWGPPPIERDLGPLTRQYPTVEPVVSLLAVLLDQEDRHRRDDSSSVEFGVHPDPPQTTLSTAVG
;
A
#
# COMPACT_ATOMS: atom_id res chain seq x y z
N MET A 1 -1.17 -3.70 -15.95
CA MET A 1 -2.50 -3.07 -15.81
C MET A 1 -3.00 -3.46 -14.44
N SER A 2 -2.97 -2.54 -13.50
CA SER A 2 -2.99 -2.84 -12.07
C SER A 2 -4.41 -3.04 -11.51
N LEU A 3 -4.62 -4.10 -10.74
CA LEU A 3 -5.85 -4.45 -10.04
C LEU A 3 -5.65 -4.03 -8.59
N VAL A 4 -6.25 -2.91 -8.18
CA VAL A 4 -5.99 -2.26 -6.88
C VAL A 4 -6.92 -2.83 -5.82
N ALA A 5 -6.37 -3.53 -4.83
CA ALA A 5 -7.07 -3.92 -3.61
C ALA A 5 -6.82 -2.88 -2.50
N GLY A 6 -7.89 -2.42 -1.83
CA GLY A 6 -7.78 -1.52 -0.68
C GLY A 6 -8.76 -1.85 0.45
N CYS A 7 -8.25 -2.06 1.66
CA CYS A 7 -9.03 -2.34 2.85
C CYS A 7 -9.73 -1.09 3.39
N SER A 8 -11.04 -1.15 3.65
CA SER A 8 -11.77 -0.11 4.40
C SER A 8 -12.75 -0.75 5.38
N GLY A 9 -12.69 -0.36 6.65
CA GLY A 9 -13.58 -0.86 7.71
C GLY A 9 -15.03 -0.32 7.63
N PRO A 10 -15.98 -0.94 8.35
CA PRO A 10 -17.41 -0.77 8.12
C PRO A 10 -17.97 0.36 9.00
N ALA A 11 -17.81 1.61 8.58
CA ALA A 11 -18.70 2.74 8.94
C ALA A 11 -18.10 4.03 8.39
N HIS A 12 -18.37 4.34 7.12
CA HIS A 12 -18.63 5.68 6.57
C HIS A 12 -18.61 5.56 5.04
N THR A 13 -19.78 5.18 4.52
CA THR A 13 -20.13 5.27 3.11
C THR A 13 -20.23 6.75 2.73
N GLY A 14 -19.37 7.21 1.82
CA GLY A 14 -19.54 8.48 1.13
C GLY A 14 -18.33 9.42 1.17
N GLU A 15 -17.32 9.16 0.33
CA GLU A 15 -16.87 10.12 -0.68
C GLU A 15 -15.97 9.42 -1.71
N VAL A 16 -16.14 9.81 -2.98
CA VAL A 16 -15.68 9.11 -4.18
C VAL A 16 -14.22 9.44 -4.47
N ILE A 17 -13.34 8.43 -4.57
CA ILE A 17 -12.04 8.61 -5.23
C ILE A 17 -12.13 8.17 -6.69
N ARG A 18 -12.23 9.17 -7.57
CA ARG A 18 -12.02 8.99 -9.00
C ARG A 18 -10.52 9.07 -9.31
N LYS A 19 -10.04 7.97 -9.93
CA LYS A 19 -8.91 7.88 -10.87
C LYS A 19 -7.50 7.78 -10.24
N ILE A 20 -6.96 6.56 -10.18
CA ILE A 20 -5.57 6.21 -10.52
C ILE A 20 -5.52 4.81 -11.15
N LEU A 21 -4.98 4.73 -12.37
CA LEU A 21 -3.85 3.88 -12.78
C LEU A 21 -3.60 4.14 -14.26
N ASP A 22 -2.53 4.89 -14.55
CA ASP A 22 -1.97 5.00 -15.89
C ASP A 22 -0.46 4.83 -15.80
N GLU A 23 0.01 3.63 -16.15
CA GLU A 23 1.44 3.41 -16.44
C GLU A 23 1.68 2.92 -17.87
N ARG A 24 0.65 2.76 -18.71
CA ARG A 24 0.81 2.30 -20.10
C ARG A 24 -0.28 2.74 -21.09
N SER A 25 -1.06 3.80 -20.82
CA SER A 25 -2.05 4.33 -21.78
C SER A 25 -1.41 5.33 -22.74
N GLU A 26 -0.47 4.88 -23.57
CA GLU A 26 -0.27 5.57 -24.84
C GLU A 26 -1.47 5.27 -25.75
N ARG A 27 -2.24 6.33 -26.06
CA ARG A 27 -3.24 6.45 -27.13
C ARG A 27 -4.69 6.06 -26.78
N LEU A 28 -5.41 7.03 -26.20
CA LEU A 28 -6.58 7.68 -26.84
C LEU A 28 -7.04 8.88 -25.98
N ALA A 29 -6.36 10.02 -26.13
CA ALA A 29 -6.81 11.28 -25.55
C ALA A 29 -7.85 11.94 -26.47
N VAL A 30 -9.12 11.53 -26.34
CA VAL A 30 -10.26 12.35 -26.74
C VAL A 30 -11.15 12.50 -25.51
N GLY A 31 -10.94 13.59 -24.76
CA GLY A 31 -11.60 13.85 -23.47
C GLY A 31 -10.91 13.10 -22.33
N ARG A 32 -10.39 13.83 -21.34
CA ARG A 32 -9.54 13.35 -20.23
C ARG A 32 -10.32 12.51 -19.18
N VAL A 33 -11.22 11.65 -19.63
CA VAL A 33 -12.06 10.77 -18.81
C VAL A 33 -11.38 9.41 -18.75
N ASP A 34 -10.92 9.02 -17.57
CA ASP A 34 -10.54 7.63 -17.34
C ASP A 34 -11.74 6.89 -16.78
N VAL A 35 -11.97 5.70 -17.32
CA VAL A 35 -13.00 4.80 -16.83
C VAL A 35 -12.33 3.79 -15.91
N VAL A 36 -12.71 3.83 -14.64
CA VAL A 36 -12.34 2.84 -13.63
C VAL A 36 -13.60 2.08 -13.25
N ARG A 37 -13.49 0.77 -13.04
CA ARG A 37 -14.58 -0.08 -12.57
C ARG A 37 -14.30 -0.44 -11.11
N GLU A 38 -15.25 -0.15 -10.23
CA GLU A 38 -15.12 -0.47 -8.82
C GLU A 38 -16.02 -1.67 -8.47
N LEU A 39 -15.45 -2.63 -7.74
CA LEU A 39 -16.16 -3.74 -7.12
C LEU A 39 -16.03 -3.61 -5.60
N GLN A 40 -17.14 -3.29 -4.94
CA GLN A 40 -17.18 -3.07 -3.50
C GLN A 40 -17.65 -4.34 -2.77
N PHE A 41 -16.96 -4.69 -1.68
CA PHE A 41 -17.25 -5.80 -0.78
C PHE A 41 -17.68 -5.26 0.60
N PRO A 42 -18.94 -4.82 0.74
CA PRO A 42 -19.41 -4.15 1.96
C PRO A 42 -19.45 -5.06 3.20
N ASN A 43 -19.48 -6.38 3.00
CA ASN A 43 -19.54 -7.38 4.08
C ASN A 43 -18.26 -8.24 4.13
N GLY A 44 -17.16 -7.74 3.59
CA GLY A 44 -15.92 -8.47 3.45
C GLY A 44 -15.79 -9.21 2.11
N ALA A 45 -14.55 -9.45 1.70
CA ALA A 45 -14.18 -10.22 0.53
C ALA A 45 -14.55 -11.71 0.68
N PRO A 46 -14.72 -12.44 -0.44
CA PRO A 46 -14.84 -13.90 -0.42
C PRO A 46 -13.69 -14.55 0.33
N VAL A 47 -14.01 -15.59 1.11
CA VAL A 47 -13.02 -16.33 1.92
C VAL A 47 -12.97 -17.81 1.59
N ASP A 48 -14.04 -18.39 1.05
CA ASP A 48 -14.04 -19.77 0.59
C ASP A 48 -13.53 -19.87 -0.86
N GLU A 49 -12.91 -21.00 -1.17
CA GLU A 49 -12.26 -21.25 -2.45
C GLU A 49 -13.23 -21.17 -3.65
N SER A 50 -14.49 -21.56 -3.46
CA SER A 50 -15.50 -21.53 -4.53
C SER A 50 -15.85 -20.09 -4.90
N ASP A 51 -16.20 -19.25 -3.93
CA ASP A 51 -16.55 -17.85 -4.18
C ASP A 51 -15.34 -17.06 -4.71
N CYS A 52 -14.14 -17.39 -4.23
CA CYS A 52 -12.87 -16.87 -4.77
C CYS A 52 -12.66 -17.26 -6.25
N CYS A 53 -12.92 -18.52 -6.62
CA CYS A 53 -12.85 -18.98 -8.01
C CYS A 53 -13.90 -18.31 -8.91
N ASP A 54 -15.12 -18.14 -8.41
CA ASP A 54 -16.19 -17.45 -9.11
C ASP A 54 -15.85 -15.97 -9.34
N LEU A 55 -15.28 -15.29 -8.33
CA LEU A 55 -14.81 -13.91 -8.44
C LEU A 55 -13.69 -13.78 -9.49
N ARG A 56 -12.69 -14.66 -9.44
CA ARG A 56 -11.60 -14.67 -10.42
C ARG A 56 -12.13 -14.88 -11.84
N THR A 57 -13.02 -15.83 -12.01
CA THR A 57 -13.67 -16.11 -13.31
C THR A 57 -14.46 -14.91 -13.81
N PHE A 58 -15.24 -14.27 -12.93
CA PHE A 58 -15.98 -13.05 -13.25
C PHE A 58 -15.04 -11.93 -13.72
N LEU A 59 -13.97 -11.65 -12.97
CA LEU A 59 -13.01 -10.60 -13.32
C LEU A 59 -12.29 -10.92 -14.63
N ALA A 60 -11.94 -12.19 -14.87
CA ALA A 60 -11.31 -12.63 -16.10
C ALA A 60 -12.23 -12.40 -17.32
N VAL A 61 -13.48 -12.87 -17.24
CA VAL A 61 -14.49 -12.65 -18.29
C VAL A 61 -14.72 -11.17 -18.53
N ALA A 62 -14.98 -10.40 -17.46
CA ALA A 62 -15.32 -9.00 -17.58
C ALA A 62 -14.15 -8.14 -18.10
N SER A 63 -12.92 -8.49 -17.74
CA SER A 63 -11.69 -7.86 -18.26
C SER A 63 -11.49 -8.18 -19.73
N SER A 64 -11.67 -9.44 -20.15
CA SER A 64 -11.63 -9.84 -21.56
C SER A 64 -12.73 -9.17 -22.38
N VAL A 65 -13.93 -8.96 -21.83
CA VAL A 65 -15.02 -8.24 -22.52
C VAL A 65 -14.63 -6.78 -22.76
N GLY A 66 -13.97 -6.17 -21.78
CA GLY A 66 -13.46 -4.81 -21.88
C GLY A 66 -12.19 -4.66 -22.71
N SER A 67 -11.58 -5.73 -23.21
CA SER A 67 -10.28 -5.69 -23.87
C SER A 67 -10.39 -5.70 -25.40
N ARG A 68 -9.25 -5.49 -26.06
CA ARG A 68 -9.15 -5.50 -27.53
C ARG A 68 -7.78 -5.92 -28.05
N TYR A 69 -7.76 -6.41 -29.28
CA TYR A 69 -6.57 -6.45 -30.13
C TYR A 69 -6.83 -5.60 -31.37
N GLY A 70 -6.15 -4.46 -31.49
CA GLY A 70 -6.48 -3.45 -32.51
C GLY A 70 -7.94 -2.98 -32.44
N ALA A 71 -8.74 -3.29 -33.47
CA ALA A 71 -10.16 -2.97 -33.53
C ALA A 71 -11.08 -4.11 -33.04
N TYR A 72 -10.53 -5.29 -32.74
CA TYR A 72 -11.28 -6.49 -32.39
C TYR A 72 -11.48 -6.59 -30.89
N SER A 73 -12.69 -7.00 -30.46
CA SER A 73 -12.98 -7.25 -29.04
C SER A 73 -12.25 -8.50 -28.55
N GLY A 74 -11.59 -8.39 -27.40
CA GLY A 74 -10.78 -9.47 -26.88
C GLY A 74 -11.58 -10.73 -26.57
N TYR A 75 -12.66 -10.60 -25.78
CA TYR A 75 -13.56 -11.71 -25.47
C TYR A 75 -14.17 -12.36 -26.70
N ARG A 76 -14.60 -11.56 -27.70
CA ARG A 76 -15.21 -12.12 -28.91
C ARG A 76 -14.26 -12.99 -29.73
N VAL A 77 -12.96 -12.67 -29.70
CA VAL A 77 -11.93 -13.46 -30.40
C VAL A 77 -11.44 -14.62 -29.55
N LEU A 78 -11.29 -14.46 -28.23
CA LEU A 78 -10.65 -15.47 -27.38
C LEU A 78 -11.61 -16.48 -26.75
N HIS A 79 -12.84 -16.09 -26.38
CA HIS A 79 -13.69 -16.87 -25.45
C HIS A 79 -15.18 -16.96 -25.83
N GLU A 80 -15.65 -16.29 -26.88
CA GLU A 80 -17.08 -16.25 -27.22
C GLU A 80 -17.57 -17.59 -27.79
N SER A 81 -18.37 -18.32 -27.02
CA SER A 81 -18.87 -19.64 -27.42
C SER A 81 -20.03 -19.61 -28.43
N ARG A 82 -20.69 -18.46 -28.63
CA ARG A 82 -21.88 -18.33 -29.50
C ARG A 82 -21.49 -18.01 -30.95
N PRO A 83 -21.67 -18.92 -31.92
CA PRO A 83 -21.23 -18.73 -33.30
C PRO A 83 -21.78 -17.45 -33.96
N GLU A 84 -23.04 -17.10 -33.72
CA GLU A 84 -23.69 -15.93 -34.32
C GLU A 84 -23.07 -14.59 -33.86
N LYS A 85 -22.40 -14.57 -32.70
CA LYS A 85 -21.67 -13.39 -32.21
C LYS A 85 -20.28 -13.29 -32.82
N ARG A 86 -19.70 -14.42 -33.22
CA ARG A 86 -18.38 -14.49 -33.86
C ARG A 86 -18.41 -14.07 -35.31
N GLU A 87 -19.46 -14.44 -36.04
CA GLU A 87 -19.65 -14.00 -37.43
C GLU A 87 -19.68 -12.47 -37.56
N GLN A 88 -20.04 -11.76 -36.48
CA GLN A 88 -20.02 -10.30 -36.43
C GLN A 88 -18.61 -9.69 -36.39
N LEU A 89 -17.55 -10.49 -36.17
CA LEU A 89 -16.16 -10.02 -36.22
C LEU A 89 -15.72 -9.65 -37.64
N LEU A 90 -16.50 -10.02 -38.67
CA LEU A 90 -16.26 -9.81 -40.11
C LEU A 90 -15.00 -10.48 -40.67
N SER A 91 -13.91 -10.56 -39.90
CA SER A 91 -12.66 -11.22 -40.23
C SER A 91 -11.84 -11.61 -38.98
N GLU A 92 -10.90 -12.51 -39.17
CA GLU A 92 -9.86 -12.85 -38.19
C GLU A 92 -8.88 -11.68 -37.95
N PRO A 93 -8.48 -11.40 -36.70
CA PRO A 93 -7.41 -10.46 -36.42
C PRO A 93 -6.07 -10.91 -37.00
N ASN A 94 -5.34 -10.00 -37.65
CA ASN A 94 -3.96 -10.24 -38.06
C ASN A 94 -3.02 -9.99 -36.88
N VAL A 95 -2.78 -11.01 -36.06
CA VAL A 95 -1.89 -10.94 -34.90
C VAL A 95 -0.43 -11.02 -35.35
N ASP A 96 0.41 -10.09 -34.88
CA ASP A 96 1.87 -10.18 -35.04
C ASP A 96 2.44 -11.20 -34.03
N PRO A 97 3.06 -12.30 -34.47
CA PRO A 97 3.65 -13.28 -33.54
C PRO A 97 4.79 -12.71 -32.68
N MET A 98 5.44 -11.63 -33.12
CA MET A 98 6.50 -10.96 -32.38
C MET A 98 5.96 -9.92 -31.38
N ASP A 99 4.68 -9.54 -31.51
CA ASP A 99 3.97 -8.63 -30.61
C ASP A 99 2.48 -9.00 -30.49
N PRO A 100 2.17 -10.12 -29.79
CA PRO A 100 0.81 -10.59 -29.63
C PRO A 100 0.10 -9.98 -28.42
N GLU A 101 0.52 -8.79 -27.96
CA GLU A 101 -0.10 -8.15 -26.81
C GLU A 101 -1.40 -7.42 -27.19
N GLY A 102 -2.52 -7.83 -26.60
CA GLY A 102 -3.76 -7.08 -26.60
C GLY A 102 -3.82 -6.04 -25.47
N THR A 103 -4.77 -5.12 -25.56
CA THR A 103 -4.97 -4.06 -24.57
C THR A 103 -6.17 -4.37 -23.67
N LEU A 104 -5.95 -4.44 -22.36
CA LEU A 104 -7.01 -4.42 -21.35
C LEU A 104 -7.48 -2.97 -21.12
N LEU A 105 -8.79 -2.69 -21.23
CA LEU A 105 -9.32 -1.33 -21.03
C LEU A 105 -10.05 -1.19 -19.70
N GLY A 106 -9.67 -0.17 -18.94
CA GLY A 106 -10.28 0.21 -17.67
C GLY A 106 -9.85 -0.71 -16.52
N PRO A 107 -9.11 -0.21 -15.51
CA PRO A 107 -8.71 -1.02 -14.37
C PRO A 107 -9.91 -1.38 -13.49
N TRP A 108 -9.75 -2.48 -12.75
CA TRP A 108 -10.63 -2.86 -11.66
C TRP A 108 -10.03 -2.40 -10.34
N VAL A 109 -10.88 -1.81 -9.50
CA VAL A 109 -10.56 -1.43 -8.12
C VAL A 109 -11.46 -2.23 -7.22
N LEU A 110 -10.87 -3.00 -6.31
CA LEU A 110 -11.55 -3.83 -5.33
C LEU A 110 -11.44 -3.14 -3.98
N THR A 111 -12.58 -2.87 -3.34
CA THR A 111 -12.63 -2.18 -2.05
C THR A 111 -13.43 -2.98 -1.04
N GLY A 112 -13.00 -3.01 0.22
CA GLY A 112 -13.70 -3.70 1.30
C GLY A 112 -12.76 -4.42 2.25
N GLU A 113 -13.30 -4.96 3.34
CA GLU A 113 -12.51 -5.75 4.31
C GLU A 113 -12.02 -7.06 3.66
N GLY A 114 -10.77 -7.47 3.93
CA GLY A 114 -10.22 -8.74 3.43
C GLY A 114 -9.85 -8.76 1.93
N VAL A 115 -10.00 -7.66 1.18
CA VAL A 115 -9.64 -7.64 -0.24
C VAL A 115 -8.14 -7.83 -0.50
N ALA A 116 -7.29 -7.46 0.46
CA ALA A 116 -5.85 -7.70 0.38
C ALA A 116 -5.52 -9.20 0.34
N ASP A 117 -6.31 -10.03 1.02
CA ASP A 117 -6.10 -11.49 1.04
C ASP A 117 -6.43 -12.16 -0.31
N LEU A 118 -7.12 -11.44 -1.20
CA LEU A 118 -7.42 -11.92 -2.56
C LEU A 118 -6.21 -11.81 -3.50
N GLU A 119 -5.15 -11.09 -3.14
CA GLU A 119 -4.01 -10.84 -4.04
C GLU A 119 -3.44 -12.14 -4.61
N GLU A 120 -3.11 -13.11 -3.75
CA GLU A 120 -2.61 -14.43 -4.19
C GLU A 120 -3.61 -15.16 -5.09
N THR A 121 -4.89 -15.17 -4.73
CA THR A 121 -5.96 -15.82 -5.51
C THR A 121 -6.11 -15.21 -6.90
N LEU A 122 -6.11 -13.88 -6.98
CA LEU A 122 -6.30 -13.13 -8.23
C LEU A 122 -5.05 -13.19 -9.12
N SER A 123 -3.89 -13.44 -8.51
CA SER A 123 -2.60 -13.60 -9.16
C SER A 123 -2.44 -14.95 -9.87
N GLN A 124 -3.27 -15.93 -9.52
CA GLN A 124 -3.27 -17.22 -10.21
C GLN A 124 -3.78 -17.05 -11.65
N SER A 125 -3.01 -17.60 -12.60
CA SER A 125 -3.31 -17.53 -14.04
C SER A 125 -4.76 -17.90 -14.35
N SER A 126 -5.37 -17.16 -15.27
CA SER A 126 -6.75 -17.35 -15.71
C SER A 126 -6.93 -18.51 -16.70
N ALA A 127 -6.06 -19.52 -16.64
CA ALA A 127 -6.10 -20.73 -17.47
C ALA A 127 -7.47 -21.44 -17.46
N ASP A 128 -8.36 -21.07 -16.54
CA ASP A 128 -9.73 -21.55 -16.41
C ASP A 128 -10.71 -20.95 -17.44
N LEU A 129 -10.35 -19.88 -18.17
CA LEU A 129 -11.19 -19.42 -19.27
C LEU A 129 -10.99 -20.29 -20.51
N GLU A 130 -12.02 -21.04 -20.87
CA GLU A 130 -12.02 -21.84 -22.09
C GLU A 130 -11.76 -20.95 -23.32
N LEU A 131 -10.73 -21.31 -24.08
CA LEU A 131 -10.46 -20.71 -25.38
C LEU A 131 -11.37 -21.33 -26.42
N GLN A 132 -11.76 -20.52 -27.41
CA GLN A 132 -12.48 -21.02 -28.58
C GLN A 132 -11.54 -21.29 -29.76
N ASP A 133 -10.39 -21.87 -29.49
CA ASP A 133 -9.31 -22.16 -30.45
C ASP A 133 -9.73 -22.95 -31.71
N ASN A 134 -10.89 -23.59 -31.69
CA ASN A 134 -11.50 -24.31 -32.82
C ASN A 134 -12.59 -23.50 -33.58
N GLY A 135 -12.79 -22.23 -33.22
CA GLY A 135 -13.85 -21.37 -33.75
C GLY A 135 -13.42 -20.48 -34.93
N ASP A 136 -14.37 -20.15 -35.81
CA ASP A 136 -14.15 -19.19 -36.89
C ASP A 136 -13.75 -17.80 -36.33
N ASN A 137 -12.76 -17.17 -36.97
CA ASN A 137 -12.17 -15.88 -36.60
C ASN A 137 -11.44 -15.86 -35.24
N PHE A 138 -11.08 -17.03 -34.69
CA PHE A 138 -10.13 -17.11 -33.58
C PHE A 138 -8.75 -16.68 -34.05
N ALA A 139 -8.05 -15.88 -33.23
CA ALA A 139 -6.63 -15.59 -33.40
C ALA A 139 -5.94 -15.57 -32.03
N PRO A 140 -4.76 -16.20 -31.89
CA PRO A 140 -4.05 -16.28 -30.61
C PRO A 140 -3.35 -14.96 -30.29
N PHE A 141 -3.73 -14.32 -29.18
CA PHE A 141 -3.01 -13.19 -28.58
C PHE A 141 -3.19 -13.23 -27.05
N VAL A 142 -2.37 -12.47 -26.33
CA VAL A 142 -2.33 -12.46 -24.87
C VAL A 142 -2.79 -11.10 -24.35
N LEU A 143 -3.57 -11.11 -23.27
CA LEU A 143 -3.96 -9.94 -22.51
C LEU A 143 -3.28 -9.97 -21.16
N THR A 144 -2.40 -9.01 -20.90
CA THR A 144 -1.56 -9.00 -19.68
C THR A 144 -2.02 -7.94 -18.69
N GLY A 145 -2.52 -8.41 -17.55
CA GLY A 145 -2.87 -7.65 -16.36
C GLY A 145 -1.81 -7.74 -15.27
N SER A 146 -1.90 -6.90 -14.26
CA SER A 146 -1.11 -6.98 -13.02
C SER A 146 -2.06 -6.85 -11.84
N VAL A 147 -1.91 -7.66 -10.81
CA VAL A 147 -2.57 -7.41 -9.51
C VAL A 147 -1.63 -6.58 -8.65
N VAL A 148 -2.14 -5.52 -8.00
CA VAL A 148 -1.31 -4.69 -7.12
C VAL A 148 -2.08 -4.21 -5.89
N ASP A 149 -1.42 -4.14 -4.75
CA ASP A 149 -1.90 -3.29 -3.65
C ASP A 149 -1.94 -1.80 -4.07
N GLY A 150 -3.10 -1.14 -3.96
CA GLY A 150 -3.23 0.29 -4.26
C GLY A 150 -2.97 1.22 -3.09
N ASN A 151 -2.68 0.68 -1.91
CA ASN A 151 -2.23 1.45 -0.75
C ASN A 151 -0.71 1.60 -0.70
N ARG A 152 0.02 1.11 -1.72
CA ARG A 152 1.46 1.36 -1.87
C ARG A 152 1.74 2.86 -1.81
N ARG A 153 2.81 3.25 -1.11
CA ARG A 153 3.24 4.65 -0.93
C ARG A 153 3.34 5.41 -2.25
N ARG A 154 3.76 4.76 -3.34
CA ARG A 154 3.78 5.36 -4.69
C ARG A 154 2.39 5.76 -5.20
N ALA A 155 1.39 4.90 -5.05
CA ALA A 155 0.02 5.21 -5.43
C ALA A 155 -0.53 6.37 -4.59
N VAL A 156 -0.20 6.40 -3.29
CA VAL A 156 -0.49 7.54 -2.42
C VAL A 156 0.19 8.82 -2.91
N ALA A 157 1.46 8.77 -3.27
CA ALA A 157 2.22 9.91 -3.80
C ALA A 157 1.55 10.50 -5.05
N GLU A 158 1.14 9.64 -5.98
CA GLU A 158 0.44 10.04 -7.21
C GLU A 158 -0.92 10.68 -6.90
N ALA A 159 -1.69 10.12 -5.95
CA ALA A 159 -2.98 10.65 -5.54
C ALA A 159 -2.86 11.99 -4.82
N VAL A 160 -1.94 12.09 -3.87
CA VAL A 160 -1.64 13.32 -3.13
C VAL A 160 -1.18 14.42 -4.10
N THR A 161 -0.22 14.12 -4.99
CA THR A 161 0.25 15.07 -6.03
C THR A 161 -0.90 15.60 -6.86
N ARG A 162 -1.86 14.73 -7.19
CA ARG A 162 -3.03 15.11 -7.95
C ARG A 162 -4.01 15.96 -7.15
N ILE A 163 -4.30 15.63 -5.89
CA ILE A 163 -5.15 16.46 -5.02
C ILE A 163 -4.52 17.85 -4.87
N LEU A 164 -3.21 17.92 -4.63
CA LEU A 164 -2.46 19.16 -4.56
C LEU A 164 -2.50 19.93 -5.88
N SER A 165 -2.55 19.27 -7.05
CA SER A 165 -2.69 19.98 -8.34
C SER A 165 -4.01 20.76 -8.50
N PHE A 166 -5.02 20.47 -7.68
CA PHE A 166 -6.26 21.24 -7.59
C PHE A 166 -6.22 22.34 -6.52
N LYS A 167 -5.13 22.39 -5.73
CA LYS A 167 -4.87 23.41 -4.73
C LYS A 167 -3.78 24.33 -5.26
N ASP A 168 -4.08 25.60 -5.40
CA ASP A 168 -3.06 26.56 -5.83
C ASP A 168 -1.95 26.64 -4.77
N GLY A 169 -0.69 26.66 -5.21
CA GLY A 169 0.47 26.98 -4.38
C GLY A 169 1.11 25.87 -3.53
N LEU A 170 0.49 24.70 -3.35
CA LEU A 170 1.13 23.59 -2.62
C LEU A 170 1.67 22.50 -3.54
N ARG A 171 2.88 22.02 -3.24
CA ARG A 171 3.56 20.94 -3.97
C ARG A 171 3.86 19.75 -3.07
N PRO A 172 3.83 18.53 -3.62
CA PRO A 172 4.22 17.34 -2.87
C PRO A 172 5.70 17.42 -2.47
N GLU A 173 6.00 16.94 -1.28
CA GLU A 173 7.36 16.75 -0.75
C GLU A 173 7.49 15.27 -0.33
N ARG A 174 8.67 14.68 -0.54
CA ARG A 174 8.89 13.23 -0.45
C ARG A 174 8.72 12.73 0.99
N GLN A 175 9.30 13.41 1.97
CA GLN A 175 9.19 13.07 3.38
C GLN A 175 7.74 13.21 3.87
N ALA A 176 7.07 14.30 3.49
CA ALA A 176 5.70 14.61 3.85
C ALA A 176 4.73 13.56 3.29
N ILE A 177 4.92 13.12 2.03
CA ILE A 177 4.18 11.99 1.46
C ILE A 177 4.41 10.71 2.27
N SER A 178 5.66 10.42 2.65
CA SER A 178 5.97 9.20 3.40
C SER A 178 5.32 9.18 4.79
N VAL A 179 5.28 10.33 5.49
CA VAL A 179 4.57 10.44 6.78
C VAL A 179 3.05 10.33 6.60
N VAL A 180 2.47 11.04 5.63
CA VAL A 180 1.03 10.93 5.34
C VAL A 180 0.65 9.49 4.99
N ALA A 181 1.40 8.84 4.10
CA ALA A 181 1.15 7.45 3.72
C ALA A 181 1.34 6.49 4.89
N GLY A 182 2.36 6.69 5.73
CA GLY A 182 2.69 5.79 6.83
C GLY A 182 1.71 5.89 8.00
N LEU A 183 1.17 7.08 8.27
CA LEU A 183 0.24 7.29 9.38
C LEU A 183 -1.23 7.09 8.99
N SER A 184 -1.58 7.16 7.70
CA SER A 184 -2.95 6.94 7.21
C SER A 184 -3.29 5.45 7.10
N SER A 185 -4.58 5.10 7.16
CA SER A 185 -5.06 3.72 6.97
C SER A 185 -4.90 3.20 5.55
N ASP A 186 -5.10 4.08 4.58
CA ASP A 186 -5.23 3.75 3.17
C ASP A 186 -5.07 5.02 2.32
N ILE A 187 -5.07 4.85 0.99
CA ILE A 187 -4.98 5.95 0.03
C ILE A 187 -6.12 6.97 0.18
N VAL A 188 -7.31 6.54 0.61
CA VAL A 188 -8.45 7.43 0.79
C VAL A 188 -8.21 8.37 1.96
N ALA A 189 -7.83 7.84 3.11
CA ALA A 189 -7.45 8.60 4.29
C ALA A 189 -6.31 9.58 3.99
N ALA A 190 -5.26 9.12 3.28
CA ALA A 190 -4.14 9.98 2.90
C ALA A 190 -4.59 11.17 2.02
N THR A 191 -5.45 10.92 1.03
CA THR A 191 -5.97 11.99 0.18
C THR A 191 -6.94 12.92 0.90
N GLU A 192 -7.74 12.42 1.83
CA GLU A 192 -8.65 13.23 2.67
C GLU A 192 -7.85 14.18 3.57
N ALA A 193 -6.80 13.69 4.22
CA ALA A 193 -5.90 14.51 5.03
C ALA A 193 -5.32 15.68 4.22
N VAL A 194 -4.83 15.40 3.00
CA VAL A 194 -4.30 16.44 2.11
C VAL A 194 -5.41 17.33 1.56
N ALA A 195 -6.60 16.78 1.26
CA ALA A 195 -7.74 17.55 0.76
C ALA A 195 -8.24 18.58 1.78
N ALA A 196 -8.02 18.35 3.07
CA ALA A 196 -8.37 19.31 4.12
C ALA A 196 -7.45 20.54 4.18
N LEU A 197 -6.28 20.51 3.52
CA LEU A 197 -5.37 21.65 3.48
C LEU A 197 -5.96 22.83 2.69
N GLY A 198 -5.54 24.05 3.02
CA GLY A 198 -5.83 25.24 2.21
C GLY A 198 -5.05 25.28 0.89
N GLY A 199 -5.33 26.27 0.05
CA GLY A 199 -4.39 26.71 -0.97
C GLY A 199 -3.37 27.70 -0.38
N GLU A 200 -2.28 27.93 -1.11
CA GLU A 200 -1.24 28.89 -0.76
C GLU A 200 -1.11 29.94 -1.86
N ASP A 201 -0.97 31.21 -1.46
CA ASP A 201 -0.76 32.31 -2.40
C ASP A 201 0.65 32.25 -3.03
N GLU A 202 1.64 31.79 -2.26
CA GLU A 202 3.02 31.62 -2.71
C GLU A 202 3.35 30.14 -2.88
N PRO A 203 3.85 29.71 -4.07
CA PRO A 203 4.19 28.32 -4.30
C PRO A 203 5.27 27.81 -3.34
N ARG A 204 4.94 26.78 -2.56
CA ARG A 204 5.86 26.09 -1.65
C ARG A 204 5.61 24.58 -1.61
N GLU A 205 6.58 23.87 -1.04
CA GLU A 205 6.44 22.45 -0.72
C GLU A 205 5.61 22.28 0.57
N MET A 206 4.91 21.14 0.65
CA MET A 206 4.20 20.71 1.85
C MET A 206 5.20 20.43 2.96
N ASP A 207 5.00 21.02 4.14
CA ASP A 207 5.87 20.82 5.31
C ASP A 207 5.22 19.87 6.32
N MET A 208 5.96 19.49 7.37
CA MET A 208 5.45 18.56 8.40
C MET A 208 4.32 19.14 9.25
N GLN A 209 4.16 20.46 9.25
CA GLN A 209 3.02 21.08 9.92
C GLN A 209 1.74 20.90 9.11
N ASP A 210 1.82 21.03 7.78
CA ASP A 210 0.71 20.69 6.88
C ASP A 210 0.33 19.21 7.07
N VAL A 211 1.32 18.32 7.17
CA VAL A 211 1.10 16.89 7.44
C VAL A 211 0.39 16.68 8.77
N GLN A 212 0.88 17.29 9.85
CA GLN A 212 0.25 17.17 11.17
C GLN A 212 -1.21 17.67 11.12
N TYR A 213 -1.44 18.84 10.55
CA TYR A 213 -2.78 19.43 10.45
C TYR A 213 -3.72 18.57 9.58
N GLY A 214 -3.28 18.13 8.41
CA GLY A 214 -4.09 17.30 7.51
C GLY A 214 -4.49 15.98 8.17
N LEU A 215 -3.53 15.30 8.80
CA LEU A 215 -3.79 14.04 9.52
C LEU A 215 -4.68 14.25 10.75
N SER A 216 -4.62 15.41 11.43
CA SER A 216 -5.50 15.70 12.57
C SER A 216 -6.98 15.85 12.19
N GLN A 217 -7.29 16.03 10.91
CA GLN A 217 -8.68 16.05 10.42
C GLN A 217 -9.30 14.65 10.30
N LEU A 218 -8.48 13.60 10.33
CA LEU A 218 -8.95 12.24 10.18
C LEU A 218 -9.53 11.68 11.50
N SER A 219 -10.50 10.76 11.36
CA SER A 219 -10.91 9.92 12.48
C SER A 219 -9.74 9.07 12.96
N TRP A 220 -9.63 8.83 14.27
CA TRP A 220 -8.61 7.91 14.82
C TRP A 220 -8.64 6.52 14.16
N ARG A 221 -9.78 6.05 13.65
CA ARG A 221 -9.88 4.76 12.95
C ARG A 221 -9.08 4.71 11.65
N ARG A 222 -8.76 5.87 11.08
CA ARG A 222 -7.97 6.05 9.86
C ARG A 222 -6.49 6.36 10.16
N ILE A 223 -6.08 6.29 11.42
CA ILE A 223 -4.70 6.57 11.85
C ILE A 223 -4.04 5.28 12.36
N LEU A 224 -2.97 4.84 11.69
CA LEU A 224 -2.16 3.67 12.04
C LEU A 224 -2.96 2.40 12.41
N PRO A 225 -4.00 1.99 11.65
CA PRO A 225 -4.83 0.84 12.03
C PRO A 225 -4.06 -0.49 12.05
N GLY A 226 -2.96 -0.58 11.29
CA GLY A 226 -2.14 -1.80 11.20
C GLY A 226 -1.15 -1.97 12.35
N LEU A 227 -0.63 -0.87 12.92
CA LEU A 227 0.42 -0.92 13.96
C LEU A 227 -0.13 -1.33 15.32
N GLY A 228 -1.18 -0.66 15.78
CA GLY A 228 -1.72 -0.87 17.12
C GLY A 228 -3.24 -0.92 17.12
N GLY A 229 -3.80 -1.55 18.16
CA GLY A 229 -5.24 -1.54 18.36
C GLY A 229 -5.78 -0.15 18.66
N GLU A 230 -7.10 -0.06 18.85
CA GLU A 230 -7.86 1.18 19.05
C GLU A 230 -7.21 2.23 19.97
N VAL A 231 -6.57 1.82 21.07
CA VAL A 231 -5.92 2.75 22.01
C VAL A 231 -4.74 3.48 21.37
N VAL A 232 -3.89 2.79 20.61
CA VAL A 232 -2.71 3.39 19.97
C VAL A 232 -3.15 4.43 18.94
N SER A 233 -4.09 4.08 18.07
CA SER A 233 -4.65 4.98 17.07
C SER A 233 -5.31 6.22 17.69
N LYS A 234 -6.06 6.06 18.78
CA LYS A 234 -6.66 7.19 19.53
C LYS A 234 -5.61 8.12 20.14
N VAL A 235 -4.53 7.55 20.69
CA VAL A 235 -3.43 8.34 21.25
C VAL A 235 -2.71 9.12 20.16
N VAL A 236 -2.38 8.49 19.04
CA VAL A 236 -1.72 9.18 17.92
C VAL A 236 -2.62 10.27 17.36
N ALA A 237 -3.92 10.01 17.18
CA ALA A 237 -4.89 11.04 16.76
C ALA A 237 -4.97 12.23 17.73
N ALA A 238 -4.98 11.96 19.05
CA ALA A 238 -4.96 13.02 20.06
C ALA A 238 -3.66 13.84 20.01
N LEU A 239 -2.51 13.21 19.74
CA LEU A 239 -1.23 13.89 19.61
C LEU A 239 -1.09 14.67 18.29
N LEU A 240 -1.74 14.24 17.21
CA LEU A 240 -1.80 14.99 15.95
C LEU A 240 -2.54 16.32 16.13
N ASP A 241 -3.63 16.34 16.92
CA ASP A 241 -4.39 17.56 17.21
C ASP A 241 -3.68 18.49 18.22
N ALA A 242 -2.79 17.93 19.05
CA ALA A 242 -2.09 18.68 20.10
C ALA A 242 -1.14 19.76 19.55
N GLN A 243 -1.17 20.93 20.19
CA GLN A 243 -0.29 22.08 19.89
C GLN A 243 0.84 22.27 20.91
N GLU A 244 0.91 21.37 21.90
CA GLU A 244 1.95 21.32 22.92
C GLU A 244 2.13 19.89 23.42
N ARG A 245 3.20 19.66 24.20
CA ARG A 245 3.46 18.35 24.81
C ARG A 245 2.37 18.03 25.84
N LEU A 246 1.81 16.83 25.79
CA LEU A 246 0.73 16.41 26.69
C LEU A 246 1.24 15.48 27.79
N SER A 247 0.76 15.63 29.01
CA SER A 247 0.98 14.63 30.05
C SER A 247 0.23 13.33 29.74
N LYS A 248 0.65 12.21 30.34
CA LYS A 248 -0.07 10.93 30.23
C LYS A 248 -1.56 11.01 30.59
N ALA A 249 -1.93 11.90 31.52
CA ALA A 249 -3.32 12.11 31.91
C ALA A 249 -4.11 12.84 30.82
N GLU A 250 -3.55 13.92 30.26
CA GLU A 250 -4.16 14.69 29.16
C GLU A 250 -4.29 13.83 27.89
N VAL A 251 -3.26 13.03 27.57
CA VAL A 251 -3.33 12.07 26.45
C VAL A 251 -4.48 11.09 26.65
N ALA A 252 -4.63 10.51 27.85
CA ALA A 252 -5.70 9.56 28.13
C ALA A 252 -7.09 10.21 28.00
N GLU A 253 -7.24 11.43 28.51
CA GLU A 253 -8.48 12.21 28.44
C GLU A 253 -8.86 12.53 26.98
N LEU A 254 -7.94 13.10 26.20
CA LEU A 254 -8.18 13.46 24.79
C LEU A 254 -8.40 12.24 23.90
N ALA A 255 -7.67 11.15 24.15
CA ALA A 255 -7.87 9.88 23.48
C ALA A 255 -9.17 9.16 23.91
N GLY A 256 -9.87 9.64 24.94
CA GLY A 256 -11.08 8.99 25.46
C GLY A 256 -10.82 7.59 26.02
N CYS A 257 -9.68 7.39 26.69
CA CYS A 257 -9.29 6.12 27.30
C CYS A 257 -8.77 6.31 28.73
N SER A 258 -8.46 5.22 29.43
CA SER A 258 -7.89 5.31 30.77
C SER A 258 -6.36 5.33 30.73
N THR A 259 -5.72 6.00 31.70
CA THR A 259 -4.25 5.95 31.86
C THR A 259 -3.73 4.52 32.05
N ARG A 260 -4.57 3.62 32.61
CA ARG A 260 -4.30 2.19 32.71
C ARG A 260 -4.27 1.51 31.33
N SER A 261 -5.17 1.88 30.42
CA SER A 261 -5.20 1.37 29.05
C SER A 261 -3.90 1.70 28.30
N LEU A 262 -3.32 2.86 28.56
CA LEU A 262 -2.01 3.24 28.00
C LEU A 262 -0.86 2.36 28.50
N SER A 263 -1.02 1.71 29.66
CA SER A 263 0.04 0.98 30.37
C SER A 263 -0.08 -0.54 30.25
N THR A 264 -0.92 -1.04 29.33
CA THR A 264 -0.99 -2.48 29.06
C THR A 264 0.27 -2.90 28.29
N ALA A 265 0.76 -4.14 28.51
CA ALA A 265 1.96 -4.62 27.85
C ALA A 265 1.89 -4.49 26.32
N ALA A 266 0.73 -4.79 25.72
CA ALA A 266 0.52 -4.67 24.28
C ALA A 266 0.61 -3.22 23.76
N ASN A 267 0.04 -2.25 24.47
CA ASN A 267 0.10 -0.86 24.04
C ASN A 267 1.47 -0.24 24.32
N GLU A 268 2.08 -0.56 25.47
CA GLU A 268 3.45 -0.14 25.79
C GLU A 268 4.46 -0.64 24.76
N GLN A 269 4.32 -1.88 24.28
CA GLN A 269 5.12 -2.38 23.16
C GLN A 269 4.99 -1.50 21.91
N ARG A 270 3.76 -1.15 21.50
CA ARG A 270 3.56 -0.31 20.30
C ARG A 270 4.05 1.12 20.50
N PHE A 271 3.95 1.67 21.71
CA PHE A 271 4.54 2.99 22.00
C PHE A 271 6.06 2.94 21.98
N ALA A 272 6.68 1.88 22.53
CA ALA A 272 8.14 1.68 22.44
C ALA A 272 8.63 1.54 20.99
N GLU A 273 7.87 0.85 20.13
CA GLU A 273 8.18 0.74 18.70
C GLU A 273 8.08 2.11 17.99
N LEU A 274 7.04 2.91 18.30
CA LEU A 274 6.90 4.27 17.78
C LEU A 274 8.02 5.20 18.27
N GLU A 275 8.46 5.07 19.52
CA GLU A 275 9.60 5.83 20.05
C GLU A 275 10.92 5.42 19.39
N SER A 276 11.13 4.11 19.22
CA SER A 276 12.33 3.57 18.59
C SER A 276 12.41 3.95 17.10
N ALA A 277 11.27 4.05 16.41
CA ALA A 277 11.18 4.60 15.06
C ALA A 277 11.35 6.13 15.01
N GLY A 278 11.37 6.78 16.16
CA GLY A 278 11.46 8.23 16.31
C GLY A 278 10.18 8.96 15.91
N LEU A 279 9.02 8.32 15.93
CA LEU A 279 7.71 8.96 15.65
C LEU A 279 7.07 9.54 16.91
N LEU A 280 7.36 8.97 18.08
CA LEU A 280 6.84 9.35 19.39
C LEU A 280 8.00 9.73 20.31
N VAL A 281 7.78 10.69 21.21
CA VAL A 281 8.70 10.99 22.32
C VAL A 281 7.91 10.98 23.62
N ARG A 282 8.36 10.18 24.59
CA ARG A 282 7.88 10.23 25.98
C ARG A 282 8.99 10.74 26.89
N GLU A 283 9.00 12.05 27.13
CA GLU A 283 9.99 12.73 27.95
C GLU A 283 9.75 12.46 29.44
N ASP A 284 10.61 11.66 30.07
CA ASP A 284 10.66 11.55 31.52
C ASP A 284 11.36 12.77 32.12
N ARG A 285 10.61 13.56 32.91
CA ARG A 285 11.12 14.78 33.56
C ARG A 285 11.67 14.50 34.97
N GLY A 286 11.71 13.25 35.38
CA GLY A 286 12.16 12.76 36.67
C GLY A 286 11.03 12.64 37.70
N SER A 287 11.40 12.12 38.87
CA SER A 287 10.46 11.77 39.95
C SER A 287 9.50 12.90 40.32
N GLY A 288 8.20 12.57 40.35
CA GLY A 288 7.13 13.49 40.72
C GLY A 288 6.67 14.43 39.60
N LYS A 289 7.27 14.39 38.42
CA LYS A 289 6.80 15.11 37.24
C LYS A 289 6.10 14.16 36.27
N ALA A 290 5.13 14.69 35.53
CA ALA A 290 4.45 13.92 34.50
C ALA A 290 5.39 13.66 33.32
N THR A 291 5.39 12.42 32.82
CA THR A 291 5.93 12.09 31.49
C THR A 291 5.14 12.85 30.44
N LEU A 292 5.85 13.56 29.57
CA LEU A 292 5.26 14.35 28.49
C LEU A 292 5.37 13.62 27.16
N TRP A 293 4.29 13.63 26.38
CA TRP A 293 4.12 12.90 25.14
C TRP A 293 4.00 13.90 24.00
N ARG A 294 4.69 13.64 22.89
CA ARG A 294 4.50 14.34 21.62
C ARG A 294 4.85 13.45 20.45
N LEU A 295 4.28 13.72 19.27
CA LEU A 295 4.83 13.19 18.03
C LEU A 295 6.09 13.97 17.62
N CYS A 296 6.95 13.33 16.86
CA CYS A 296 8.06 13.97 16.15
C CYS A 296 7.55 14.67 14.90
N LEU A 297 6.65 15.64 15.11
CA LEU A 297 6.15 16.59 14.14
C LEU A 297 6.15 17.98 14.80
N PRO A 298 6.39 19.05 14.04
CA PRO A 298 6.47 20.40 14.58
C PRO A 298 5.09 20.92 14.96
N PHE A 299 4.94 21.46 16.18
CA PHE A 299 3.71 22.20 16.52
C PHE A 299 3.58 23.44 15.64
N ARG A 300 2.36 24.00 15.54
CA ARG A 300 2.12 25.23 14.77
C ARG A 300 3.01 26.41 15.18
N THR A 301 3.38 26.49 16.45
CA THR A 301 4.25 27.55 16.97
C THR A 301 5.74 27.29 16.70
N GLU A 302 6.10 26.08 16.31
CA GLU A 302 7.48 25.65 16.00
C GLU A 302 7.77 25.72 14.49
N ARG A 303 6.84 26.28 13.69
CA ARG A 303 7.02 26.41 12.24
C ARG A 303 8.28 27.22 11.93
N HIS A 304 9.15 26.68 11.07
CA HIS A 304 10.43 27.27 10.65
C HIS A 304 11.57 27.26 11.68
N ASP A 305 11.36 26.70 12.87
CA ASP A 305 12.45 26.30 13.77
C ASP A 305 12.91 24.88 13.41
N ASP A 306 14.11 24.44 13.87
CA ASP A 306 14.70 23.12 13.58
C ASP A 306 13.62 22.02 13.58
N GLU A 307 13.22 21.58 12.39
CA GLU A 307 12.04 20.72 12.22
C GLU A 307 12.27 19.40 12.95
N LEU A 308 11.40 19.12 13.92
CA LEU A 308 11.39 17.83 14.59
C LEU A 308 10.84 16.80 13.62
N LEU A 309 11.73 15.99 13.03
CA LEU A 309 11.40 14.97 12.05
C LEU A 309 11.50 13.57 12.66
N PRO A 310 10.71 12.59 12.17
CA PRO A 310 10.92 11.21 12.53
C PRO A 310 12.32 10.71 12.17
N ARG A 311 12.95 9.96 13.08
CA ARG A 311 14.32 9.42 12.87
C ARG A 311 14.38 8.48 11.66
N MET A 312 13.39 7.59 11.53
CA MET A 312 13.29 6.63 10.44
C MET A 312 12.42 7.20 9.32
N LEU A 313 12.99 8.10 8.52
CA LEU A 313 12.28 8.75 7.42
C LEU A 313 13.18 8.79 6.18
N VAL A 314 12.55 8.74 5.01
CA VAL A 314 13.23 8.91 3.73
C VAL A 314 14.08 10.19 3.72
N ASP A 315 15.24 10.13 3.08
CA ASP A 315 16.23 11.21 3.01
C ASP A 315 16.83 11.66 4.37
N GLN A 316 16.53 10.96 5.49
CA GLN A 316 17.24 11.17 6.76
C GLN A 316 18.53 10.36 6.83
N GLU A 317 19.60 10.99 7.31
CA GLU A 317 20.89 10.33 7.50
C GLU A 317 20.91 9.47 8.77
N THR A 318 21.41 8.24 8.64
CA THR A 318 21.46 7.22 9.70
C THR A 318 22.44 7.52 10.83
N THR A 319 23.59 8.14 10.50
CA THR A 319 24.73 8.33 11.40
C THR A 319 25.62 9.49 10.94
N ALA A 320 26.56 9.91 11.80
CA ALA A 320 27.57 10.92 11.49
C ALA A 320 28.51 10.58 10.32
N THR A 321 28.55 9.31 9.88
CA THR A 321 29.33 8.87 8.70
C THR A 321 28.56 8.96 7.39
N GLY A 322 27.31 9.42 7.41
CA GLY A 322 26.43 9.55 6.25
C GLY A 322 25.82 8.22 5.78
N GLY A 323 24.67 8.29 5.13
CA GLY A 323 23.98 7.16 4.51
C GLY A 323 22.49 7.08 4.87
N GLU A 324 21.66 6.70 3.90
CA GLU A 324 20.22 6.51 4.08
C GLU A 324 19.89 5.23 4.86
N TRP A 325 18.75 5.23 5.54
CA TRP A 325 18.21 4.02 6.18
C TRP A 325 17.87 2.97 5.13
N HIS A 326 18.41 1.77 5.25
CA HIS A 326 17.86 0.60 4.57
C HIS A 326 16.83 -0.08 5.47
N LEU A 327 15.73 -0.57 4.88
CA LEU A 327 14.60 -1.14 5.61
C LEU A 327 15.02 -2.19 6.63
N SER A 328 15.86 -3.16 6.25
CA SER A 328 16.32 -4.20 7.18
C SER A 328 17.08 -3.61 8.38
N ASN A 329 17.89 -2.56 8.17
CA ASN A 329 18.66 -1.92 9.23
C ASN A 329 17.76 -1.09 10.15
N ALA A 330 16.79 -0.36 9.59
CA ALA A 330 15.81 0.38 10.36
C ALA A 330 14.94 -0.54 11.21
N VAL A 331 14.46 -1.66 10.64
CA VAL A 331 13.72 -2.68 11.39
C VAL A 331 14.58 -3.25 12.51
N THR A 332 15.84 -3.61 12.22
CA THR A 332 16.76 -4.13 13.25
C THR A 332 16.94 -3.13 14.39
N GLU A 333 17.21 -1.86 14.05
CA GLU A 333 17.40 -0.78 15.03
C GLU A 333 16.15 -0.60 15.89
N VAL A 334 14.96 -0.49 15.27
CA VAL A 334 13.70 -0.31 16.00
C VAL A 334 13.43 -1.46 16.96
N LEU A 335 13.61 -2.70 16.52
CA LEU A 335 13.36 -3.88 17.35
C LEU A 335 14.40 -4.01 18.47
N LEU A 336 15.68 -3.75 18.20
CA LEU A 336 16.74 -3.77 19.21
C LEU A 336 16.55 -2.66 20.25
N THR A 337 16.31 -1.42 19.83
CA THR A 337 16.02 -0.31 20.75
C THR A 337 14.78 -0.60 21.59
N SER A 338 13.72 -1.15 20.98
CA SER A 338 12.51 -1.57 21.70
C SER A 338 12.82 -2.63 22.77
N ALA A 339 13.67 -3.61 22.45
CA ALA A 339 14.07 -4.65 23.39
C ALA A 339 14.99 -4.14 24.51
N ASP A 340 16.03 -3.39 24.14
CA ASP A 340 17.11 -2.97 25.05
C ASP A 340 16.70 -1.80 25.96
N GLU A 341 15.99 -0.80 25.42
CA GLU A 341 15.62 0.41 26.17
C GLU A 341 14.26 0.28 26.86
N TYR A 342 13.33 -0.45 26.25
CA TYR A 342 11.94 -0.54 26.70
C TYR A 342 11.51 -1.94 27.17
N GLY A 343 12.37 -2.95 27.04
CA GLY A 343 12.10 -4.31 27.52
C GLY A 343 11.04 -5.07 26.72
N VAL A 344 10.86 -4.75 25.44
CA VAL A 344 9.92 -5.46 24.56
C VAL A 344 10.44 -6.86 24.22
N GLU A 345 9.58 -7.87 24.34
CA GLU A 345 9.89 -9.26 24.02
C GLU A 345 9.22 -9.68 22.69
N TYR A 346 10.02 -10.02 21.67
CA TYR A 346 9.52 -10.37 20.33
C TYR A 346 9.33 -11.87 20.06
N GLY A 347 9.57 -12.73 21.04
CA GLY A 347 9.44 -14.18 20.89
C GLY A 347 10.51 -14.84 20.00
N PHE A 348 11.54 -14.09 19.59
CA PHE A 348 12.71 -14.60 18.89
C PHE A 348 14.00 -14.06 19.48
N GLU A 349 15.08 -14.82 19.29
CA GLU A 349 16.42 -14.38 19.64
C GLU A 349 17.03 -13.61 18.47
N PHE A 350 17.48 -12.38 18.71
CA PHE A 350 18.21 -11.59 17.70
C PHE A 350 19.40 -12.37 17.13
N GLY A 351 20.13 -13.15 17.95
CA GLY A 351 21.22 -14.00 17.46
C GLY A 351 20.80 -15.27 16.70
N GLY A 352 19.50 -15.57 16.61
CA GLY A 352 18.95 -16.77 15.98
C GLY A 352 19.03 -16.77 14.46
N ALA A 353 18.84 -17.93 13.84
CA ALA A 353 19.04 -18.09 12.38
C ALA A 353 18.16 -17.16 11.52
N VAL A 354 16.89 -16.98 11.90
CA VAL A 354 15.91 -16.17 11.17
C VAL A 354 16.28 -14.68 11.23
N ALA A 355 16.53 -14.17 12.43
CA ALA A 355 16.99 -12.80 12.61
C ALA A 355 18.35 -12.57 11.94
N ARG A 356 19.28 -13.55 12.02
CA ARG A 356 20.57 -13.52 11.31
C ARG A 356 20.44 -13.35 9.81
N ALA A 357 19.52 -14.08 9.19
CA ALA A 357 19.21 -13.93 7.77
C ALA A 357 18.57 -12.57 7.45
N ALA A 358 17.69 -12.07 8.33
CA ALA A 358 16.97 -10.81 8.14
C ALA A 358 17.83 -9.55 8.34
N PHE A 359 18.86 -9.59 9.20
CA PHE A 359 19.54 -8.37 9.70
C PHE A 359 21.08 -8.34 9.58
N TRP A 360 21.76 -9.47 9.32
CA TRP A 360 23.24 -9.51 9.27
C TRP A 360 23.78 -9.91 7.88
N GLY A 361 24.99 -9.43 7.57
CA GLY A 361 25.68 -9.66 6.28
C GLY A 361 26.27 -8.37 5.69
N PRO A 362 27.18 -8.46 4.70
CA PRO A 362 27.82 -7.29 4.11
C PRO A 362 26.81 -6.39 3.36
N PRO A 363 26.87 -5.06 3.54
CA PRO A 363 26.07 -4.12 2.76
C PRO A 363 26.52 -4.09 1.28
N PRO A 364 25.66 -3.74 0.30
CA PRO A 364 24.23 -3.44 0.37
C PRO A 364 23.44 -4.52 -0.39
N ILE A 365 22.88 -5.50 0.32
CA ILE A 365 21.90 -6.40 -0.26
C ILE A 365 20.63 -6.16 0.53
N GLU A 366 19.63 -5.57 -0.12
CA GLU A 366 18.26 -5.52 0.39
C GLU A 366 17.86 -6.93 0.85
N ARG A 367 17.57 -7.10 2.14
CA ARG A 367 17.32 -8.40 2.73
C ARG A 367 15.83 -8.74 2.64
N ASP A 368 15.55 -10.03 2.52
CA ASP A 368 14.17 -10.54 2.56
C ASP A 368 13.71 -10.65 4.02
N LEU A 369 12.72 -9.86 4.39
CA LEU A 369 12.11 -9.86 5.73
C LEU A 369 10.94 -10.86 5.82
N GLY A 370 10.48 -11.42 4.69
CA GLY A 370 9.35 -12.33 4.63
C GLY A 370 9.48 -13.59 5.52
N PRO A 371 10.64 -14.23 5.66
CA PRO A 371 10.81 -15.33 6.62
C PRO A 371 10.60 -14.90 8.07
N LEU A 372 11.04 -13.68 8.43
CA LEU A 372 10.86 -13.15 9.78
C LEU A 372 9.39 -12.86 10.06
N THR A 373 8.70 -12.17 9.15
CA THR A 373 7.32 -11.72 9.37
C THR A 373 6.31 -12.87 9.32
N ARG A 374 6.55 -13.90 8.47
CA ARG A 374 5.75 -15.14 8.47
C ARG A 374 5.88 -15.93 9.78
N GLN A 375 7.08 -15.98 10.35
CA GLN A 375 7.30 -16.71 11.60
C GLN A 375 6.90 -15.88 12.83
N TYR A 376 7.01 -14.56 12.77
CA TYR A 376 6.70 -13.62 13.85
C TYR A 376 5.78 -12.50 13.36
N PRO A 377 4.48 -12.78 13.16
CA PRO A 377 3.52 -11.80 12.59
C PRO A 377 3.36 -10.52 13.40
N THR A 378 3.77 -10.51 14.68
CA THR A 378 3.74 -9.33 15.54
C THR A 378 4.67 -8.21 15.08
N VAL A 379 5.69 -8.54 14.27
CA VAL A 379 6.70 -7.63 13.71
C VAL A 379 6.24 -6.99 12.40
N GLU A 380 5.36 -7.66 11.64
CA GLU A 380 4.86 -7.19 10.33
C GLU A 380 4.37 -5.74 10.33
N PRO A 381 3.64 -5.26 11.36
CA PRO A 381 3.17 -3.88 11.34
C PRO A 381 4.28 -2.82 11.40
N VAL A 382 5.36 -3.10 12.13
CA VAL A 382 6.52 -2.20 12.20
C VAL A 382 7.27 -2.23 10.87
N VAL A 383 7.43 -3.41 10.26
CA VAL A 383 8.04 -3.55 8.92
C VAL A 383 7.27 -2.76 7.88
N SER A 384 5.94 -2.92 7.85
CA SER A 384 5.05 -2.20 6.94
C SER A 384 5.15 -0.68 7.11
N LEU A 385 5.13 -0.19 8.36
CA LEU A 385 5.27 1.24 8.64
C LEU A 385 6.61 1.79 8.16
N LEU A 386 7.72 1.12 8.50
CA LEU A 386 9.06 1.56 8.12
C LEU A 386 9.29 1.49 6.61
N ALA A 387 8.73 0.49 5.92
CA ALA A 387 8.78 0.40 4.46
C ALA A 387 8.17 1.66 3.82
N VAL A 388 6.99 2.07 4.31
CA VAL A 388 6.32 3.29 3.82
C VAL A 388 7.11 4.56 4.16
N LEU A 389 7.59 4.70 5.40
CA LEU A 389 8.33 5.89 5.83
C LEU A 389 9.64 6.09 5.09
N LEU A 390 10.32 4.99 4.76
CA LEU A 390 11.61 4.99 4.07
C LEU A 390 11.49 5.00 2.55
N ASP A 391 10.27 4.99 2.00
CA ASP A 391 10.01 4.87 0.56
C ASP A 391 10.71 3.62 -0.04
N GLN A 392 10.60 2.50 0.66
CA GLN A 392 11.21 1.22 0.29
C GLN A 392 10.15 0.13 0.27
N GLU A 393 10.25 -0.76 -0.69
CA GLU A 393 9.41 -1.95 -0.74
C GLU A 393 10.07 -3.06 0.08
N ASP A 394 9.29 -3.74 0.91
CA ASP A 394 9.71 -5.06 1.41
C ASP A 394 9.87 -5.97 0.19
N ARG A 395 11.00 -6.67 0.07
CA ARG A 395 11.24 -7.59 -1.04
C ARG A 395 10.16 -8.67 -1.14
N HIS A 396 9.56 -9.05 -0.02
CA HIS A 396 8.40 -9.93 -0.04
C HIS A 396 7.26 -9.38 -0.90
N ARG A 397 7.07 -8.05 -0.92
CA ARG A 397 6.07 -7.32 -1.71
C ARG A 397 6.57 -6.81 -3.07
N ARG A 398 7.90 -6.84 -3.30
CA ARG A 398 8.54 -6.30 -4.52
C ARG A 398 8.33 -7.18 -5.76
N ASP A 399 8.08 -8.48 -5.56
CA ASP A 399 7.74 -9.41 -6.64
C ASP A 399 6.21 -9.49 -6.91
N ASP A 400 5.38 -8.80 -6.11
CA ASP A 400 3.92 -8.91 -6.13
C ASP A 400 3.25 -7.95 -7.14
N SER A 401 3.83 -7.74 -8.32
CA SER A 401 2.99 -7.48 -9.48
C SER A 401 2.80 -8.81 -10.19
N SER A 402 1.96 -9.65 -9.62
CA SER A 402 1.63 -10.91 -10.27
C SER A 402 0.92 -10.60 -11.58
N SER A 403 1.58 -10.99 -12.66
CA SER A 403 1.05 -10.86 -14.00
C SER A 403 -0.09 -11.86 -14.17
N VAL A 404 -1.24 -11.37 -14.63
CA VAL A 404 -2.37 -12.23 -14.99
C VAL A 404 -2.50 -12.19 -16.49
N GLU A 405 -2.37 -13.35 -17.12
CA GLU A 405 -2.54 -13.49 -18.56
C GLU A 405 -3.90 -14.11 -18.88
N PHE A 406 -4.56 -13.55 -19.88
CA PHE A 406 -5.74 -14.13 -20.53
C PHE A 406 -5.41 -14.38 -22.00
N GLY A 407 -5.87 -15.50 -22.56
CA GLY A 407 -5.60 -15.85 -23.96
C GLY A 407 -4.42 -16.81 -24.11
N VAL A 408 -3.78 -16.79 -25.29
CA VAL A 408 -2.69 -17.71 -25.63
C VAL A 408 -1.71 -17.04 -26.59
N HIS A 409 -0.42 -17.28 -26.36
CA HIS A 409 0.63 -16.81 -27.26
C HIS A 409 0.60 -17.61 -28.58
N PRO A 410 0.74 -16.96 -29.76
CA PRO A 410 0.77 -17.63 -31.06
C PRO A 410 1.86 -18.71 -31.15
N ASP A 411 3.03 -18.44 -30.58
CA ASP A 411 4.13 -19.40 -30.41
C ASP A 411 4.29 -19.75 -28.93
N PRO A 412 3.73 -20.85 -28.40
CA PRO A 412 3.90 -21.19 -27.00
C PRO A 412 5.41 -21.35 -26.68
N PRO A 413 5.90 -20.84 -25.55
CA PRO A 413 7.30 -21.00 -25.17
C PRO A 413 7.64 -22.49 -25.18
N GLN A 414 8.69 -22.88 -25.91
CA GLN A 414 9.15 -24.26 -25.93
C GLN A 414 9.53 -24.67 -24.51
N THR A 415 8.71 -25.49 -23.87
CA THR A 415 9.04 -26.11 -22.60
C THR A 415 10.34 -26.88 -22.80
N THR A 416 11.45 -26.38 -22.27
CA THR A 416 12.69 -27.14 -22.20
C THR A 416 12.40 -28.39 -21.39
N LEU A 417 12.26 -29.52 -22.08
CA LEU A 417 12.34 -30.86 -21.52
C LEU A 417 13.68 -30.93 -20.76
N SER A 418 13.64 -30.66 -19.46
CA SER A 418 14.75 -31.02 -18.58
C SER A 418 14.83 -32.53 -18.60
N THR A 419 15.76 -33.01 -19.41
CA THR A 419 16.12 -34.41 -19.57
C THR A 419 16.30 -35.06 -18.21
N ALA A 420 15.36 -35.94 -17.85
CA ALA A 420 15.67 -37.07 -17.01
C ALA A 420 16.69 -37.93 -17.78
N VAL A 421 17.95 -37.87 -17.37
CA VAL A 421 18.95 -38.89 -17.68
C VAL A 421 19.44 -39.41 -16.34
N GLY A 422 19.29 -40.72 -16.18
CA GLY A 422 19.55 -41.48 -14.95
C GLY A 422 21.01 -41.75 -14.65
#